data_AF-A0A8J5VJH6-F1
#
_entry.id   AF-A0A8J5VJH6-F1
#
_cell.length_a   1.000
_cell.length_b   1.000
_cell.length_c   1.000
_cell.angle_alpha   90.00
_cell.angle_beta   90.00
_cell.angle_gamma   90.00
#
_symmetry.space_group_name_H-M   'P 1'
#
loop_
_entity.id
_entity.type
_entity.pdbx_description
1 polymer ?
#
loop_
_entity_poly.entity_id
_entity_poly.type
_entity_poly.pdbx_seq_one_letter_code
_entity_poly.pdbx_strand_id
1 'polypeptide(L)'
;MFVDDACYQIEKYERNVRQIGVVPYIPRFSQLAARMEQYINGSRDLVDQAYTKIVTIMFVILEKIAQVEPKYVDIVLLENYAAFQHSLYDLANVVPTLAKYYHQASEAYEQACSRL
;
A
#
# COMPACT_ATOMS: atom_id res chain seq x y z
N MET A 1 -16.87 9.67 0.26
CA MET A 1 -16.41 11.06 0.55
C MET A 1 -15.03 11.17 1.20
N PHE A 2 -14.57 10.26 2.08
CA PHE A 2 -13.16 10.24 2.54
C PHE A 2 -12.28 9.28 1.73
N VAL A 3 -12.78 8.08 1.43
CA VAL A 3 -12.07 7.09 0.58
C VAL A 3 -11.86 7.65 -0.82
N ASP A 4 -12.88 8.30 -1.40
CA ASP A 4 -12.77 8.89 -2.74
C ASP A 4 -11.79 10.07 -2.78
N ASP A 5 -11.72 10.86 -1.70
CA ASP A 5 -10.73 11.95 -1.58
C ASP A 5 -9.32 11.38 -1.40
N ALA A 6 -9.15 10.34 -0.58
CA ALA A 6 -7.87 9.64 -0.45
C ALA A 6 -7.41 9.02 -1.80
N CYS A 7 -8.32 8.36 -2.53
CA CYS A 7 -8.05 7.86 -3.87
C CYS A 7 -7.67 9.00 -4.83
N TYR A 8 -8.42 10.10 -4.82
CA TYR A 8 -8.15 11.27 -5.65
C TYR A 8 -6.79 11.92 -5.35
N GLN A 9 -6.40 12.03 -4.07
CA GLN A 9 -5.09 12.56 -3.69
C GLN A 9 -3.94 11.63 -4.08
N ILE A 10 -4.16 10.32 -4.13
CA ILE A 10 -3.17 9.35 -4.64
C ILE A 10 -3.01 9.53 -6.16
N GLU A 11 -4.13 9.57 -6.90
CA GLU A 11 -4.15 9.76 -8.37
C GLU A 11 -3.56 11.12 -8.79
N LYS A 12 -3.84 12.20 -8.05
CA LYS A 12 -3.30 13.54 -8.36
C LYS A 12 -1.78 13.63 -8.19
N TYR A 13 -1.22 12.85 -7.27
CA TYR A 13 0.21 12.85 -6.96
C TYR A 13 1.04 12.07 -7.98
N GLU A 14 0.40 11.17 -8.74
CA GLU A 14 0.95 10.51 -9.94
C GLU A 14 1.58 11.53 -10.91
N ARG A 15 0.99 12.72 -11.03
CA ARG A 15 1.47 13.75 -11.97
C ARG A 15 2.78 14.44 -11.54
N ASN A 16 3.17 14.33 -10.27
CA ASN A 16 4.33 15.04 -9.71
C ASN A 16 5.47 14.11 -9.23
N VAL A 17 5.25 12.80 -9.10
CA VAL A 17 6.24 11.86 -8.54
C VAL A 17 6.91 11.06 -9.65
N ARG A 18 8.02 11.60 -10.16
CA ARG A 18 8.93 10.82 -11.01
C ARG A 18 9.99 10.04 -10.23
N GLN A 19 10.08 10.14 -8.89
CA GLN A 19 11.21 9.55 -8.15
C GLN A 19 10.93 8.88 -6.78
N ILE A 20 9.69 8.89 -6.23
CA ILE A 20 9.47 8.53 -4.80
C ILE A 20 8.48 7.35 -4.60
N GLY A 21 7.87 6.81 -5.65
CA GLY A 21 6.90 5.72 -5.50
C GLY A 21 5.65 6.12 -4.69
N VAL A 22 5.04 5.15 -4.00
CA VAL A 22 3.87 5.35 -3.13
C VAL A 22 4.23 5.43 -1.64
N VAL A 23 5.53 5.36 -1.29
CA VAL A 23 6.05 5.47 0.09
C VAL A 23 5.36 6.55 0.94
N PRO A 24 5.11 7.78 0.46
CA PRO A 24 4.47 8.82 1.27
C PRO A 24 3.03 8.47 1.73
N TYR A 25 2.36 7.58 1.01
CA TYR A 25 0.98 7.16 1.29
C TYR A 25 0.89 5.99 2.25
N ILE A 26 1.94 5.17 2.32
CA ILE A 26 1.98 3.95 3.14
C ILE A 26 1.80 4.27 4.63
N PRO A 27 2.55 5.20 5.26
CA PRO A 27 2.34 5.55 6.67
C PRO A 27 0.96 6.17 6.93
N ARG A 28 0.43 6.96 5.97
CA ARG A 28 -0.90 7.57 6.10
C ARG A 28 -2.00 6.52 6.12
N PHE A 29 -1.88 5.51 5.26
CA PHE A 29 -2.78 4.37 5.25
C PHE A 29 -2.70 3.56 6.55
N SER A 30 -1.49 3.23 7.01
CA SER A 30 -1.29 2.51 8.29
C SER A 30 -1.97 3.22 9.46
N GLN A 31 -1.77 4.54 9.59
CA GLN A 31 -2.40 5.34 10.64
C GLN A 31 -3.93 5.38 10.53
N LEU A 32 -4.45 5.49 9.31
CA LEU A 32 -5.89 5.45 9.07
C LEU A 32 -6.48 4.09 9.47
N ALA A 33 -5.86 3.00 9.03
CA ALA A 33 -6.29 1.64 9.34
C ALA A 33 -6.27 1.41 10.86
N ALA A 34 -5.19 1.80 11.55
CA ALA A 34 -5.13 1.70 13.01
C ALA A 34 -6.27 2.44 13.72
N ARG A 35 -6.65 3.63 13.24
CA ARG A 35 -7.80 4.36 13.79
C ARG A 35 -9.12 3.66 13.47
N MET A 36 -9.31 3.20 12.23
CA MET A 36 -10.52 2.48 11.84
C MET A 36 -10.73 1.21 12.67
N GLU A 37 -9.66 0.45 12.94
CA GLU A 37 -9.68 -0.73 13.81
C GLU A 37 -10.06 -0.41 15.26
N GLN A 38 -9.73 0.78 15.78
CA GLN A 38 -10.10 1.20 17.13
C GLN A 38 -11.60 1.51 17.27
N TYR A 39 -12.26 1.96 16.21
CA TYR A 39 -13.66 2.43 16.25
C TYR A 39 -14.65 1.43 15.66
N ILE A 40 -14.20 0.28 15.18
CA ILE A 40 -15.06 -0.65 14.47
C ILE A 40 -15.98 -1.43 15.43
N ASN A 41 -17.23 -0.99 15.53
CA ASN A 41 -18.30 -1.72 16.19
C ASN A 41 -19.28 -2.24 15.13
N GLY A 42 -19.12 -3.51 14.72
CA GLY A 42 -20.09 -4.20 13.85
C GLY A 42 -19.62 -4.39 12.40
N SER A 43 -19.76 -3.38 11.53
CA SER A 43 -19.64 -3.52 10.07
C SER A 43 -18.19 -3.68 9.55
N ARG A 44 -17.54 -4.78 9.94
CA ARG A 44 -16.21 -5.23 9.49
C ARG A 44 -16.10 -5.28 7.97
N ASP A 45 -17.12 -5.81 7.29
CA ASP A 45 -17.09 -6.01 5.84
C ASP A 45 -16.85 -4.72 5.03
N LEU A 46 -17.41 -3.59 5.47
CA LEU A 46 -17.23 -2.31 4.78
C LEU A 46 -15.82 -1.76 4.96
N VAL A 47 -15.24 -1.98 6.14
CA VAL A 47 -13.86 -1.58 6.45
C VAL A 47 -12.88 -2.46 5.67
N ASP A 48 -13.11 -3.76 5.63
CA ASP A 48 -12.30 -4.69 4.83
C ASP A 48 -12.35 -4.37 3.34
N GLN A 49 -13.54 -4.06 2.79
CA GLN A 49 -13.68 -3.61 1.41
C GLN A 49 -12.90 -2.31 1.14
N ALA A 50 -12.92 -1.37 2.08
CA ALA A 50 -12.16 -0.13 1.95
C ALA A 50 -10.65 -0.39 1.95
N TYR A 51 -10.14 -1.24 2.85
CA TYR A 51 -8.74 -1.66 2.87
C TYR A 51 -8.34 -2.32 1.57
N THR A 52 -9.13 -3.29 1.09
CA THR A 52 -8.90 -3.95 -0.19
C THR A 52 -8.79 -2.95 -1.33
N LYS A 53 -9.74 -2.01 -1.43
CA LYS A 53 -9.73 -0.99 -2.50
C LYS A 53 -8.48 -0.12 -2.43
N ILE A 54 -8.13 0.40 -1.25
CA ILE A 54 -6.99 1.31 -1.08
C ILE A 54 -5.68 0.60 -1.40
N VAL A 55 -5.45 -0.59 -0.82
CA VAL A 55 -4.18 -1.31 -1.01
C VAL A 55 -4.02 -1.80 -2.45
N THR A 56 -5.08 -2.29 -3.07
CA THR A 56 -5.03 -2.70 -4.48
C THR A 56 -4.67 -1.53 -5.40
N ILE A 57 -5.27 -0.34 -5.19
CA ILE A 57 -4.91 0.86 -5.96
C ILE A 57 -3.44 1.24 -5.71
N MET A 58 -2.99 1.19 -4.46
CA MET A 58 -1.62 1.51 -4.09
C MET A 58 -0.60 0.61 -4.81
N PHE A 59 -0.84 -0.70 -4.85
CA PHE A 59 0.05 -1.65 -5.55
C PHE A 59 0.01 -1.45 -7.07
N VAL A 60 -1.17 -1.24 -7.66
CA VAL A 60 -1.28 -0.95 -9.11
C VAL A 60 -0.52 0.31 -9.49
N ILE A 61 -0.61 1.36 -8.68
CA ILE A 61 0.10 2.62 -8.94
C ILE A 61 1.61 2.44 -8.73
N LEU A 62 2.02 1.70 -7.70
CA LEU A 62 3.43 1.37 -7.48
C LEU A 62 4.04 0.67 -8.70
N GLU A 63 3.38 -0.36 -9.22
CA GLU A 63 3.82 -1.07 -10.43
C GLU A 63 3.94 -0.11 -11.62
N LYS A 64 2.94 0.76 -11.84
CA LYS A 64 3.02 1.77 -12.91
C LYS A 64 4.19 2.74 -12.74
N ILE A 65 4.45 3.21 -11.51
CA ILE A 65 5.56 4.12 -11.23
C ILE A 65 6.90 3.42 -11.45
N ALA A 66 7.05 2.18 -10.98
CA ALA A 66 8.27 1.41 -11.17
C ALA A 66 8.64 1.28 -12.65
N GLN A 67 7.63 1.09 -13.53
CA GLN A 67 7.83 0.97 -14.98
C GLN A 67 8.19 2.29 -15.69
N VAL A 68 8.09 3.46 -15.02
CA VAL A 68 8.47 4.75 -15.64
C VAL A 68 9.96 4.80 -15.99
N GLU A 69 10.81 4.23 -15.13
CA GLU A 69 12.25 4.09 -15.37
C GLU A 69 12.68 2.62 -15.22
N PRO A 70 12.68 1.84 -16.33
CA PRO A 70 12.91 0.38 -16.29
C PRO A 70 14.19 -0.07 -15.56
N LYS A 71 15.24 0.75 -15.60
CA LYS A 71 16.52 0.48 -14.92
C LYS A 71 16.45 0.54 -13.39
N TYR A 72 15.37 1.10 -12.82
CA TYR A 72 15.17 1.25 -11.38
C TYR A 72 13.95 0.47 -10.85
N VAL A 73 13.28 -0.32 -11.70
CA VAL A 73 12.05 -1.05 -11.34
C VAL A 73 12.22 -1.79 -10.02
N ASP A 74 13.22 -2.66 -9.92
CA ASP A 74 13.39 -3.51 -8.73
C ASP A 74 13.73 -2.70 -7.48
N ILE A 75 14.54 -1.63 -7.60
CA ILE A 75 14.86 -0.74 -6.47
C ILE A 75 13.58 -0.06 -5.96
N VAL A 76 12.77 0.50 -6.86
CA VAL A 76 11.50 1.17 -6.50
C VAL A 76 10.55 0.18 -5.84
N LEU A 77 10.38 -1.02 -6.41
CA LEU A 77 9.51 -2.05 -5.84
C LEU A 77 9.99 -2.49 -4.45
N LEU A 78 11.29 -2.74 -4.28
CA LEU A 78 11.87 -3.16 -3.00
C LEU A 78 11.65 -2.12 -1.90
N GLU A 79 11.99 -0.85 -2.16
CA GLU A 79 11.83 0.22 -1.17
C GLU A 79 10.37 0.37 -0.74
N ASN A 80 9.44 0.29 -1.68
CA ASN A 80 8.02 0.50 -1.40
C ASN A 80 7.38 -0.71 -0.71
N TYR A 81 7.68 -1.93 -1.12
CA TYR A 81 7.16 -3.12 -0.45
C TYR A 81 7.75 -3.30 0.95
N ALA A 82 9.04 -3.00 1.15
CA ALA A 82 9.65 -2.98 2.49
C ALA A 82 8.98 -1.93 3.41
N ALA A 83 8.75 -0.71 2.89
CA ALA A 83 8.05 0.32 3.63
C ALA A 83 6.61 -0.10 3.98
N PHE A 84 5.92 -0.79 3.06
CA PHE A 84 4.59 -1.35 3.28
C PHE A 84 4.59 -2.39 4.40
N GLN A 85 5.47 -3.39 4.32
CA GLN A 85 5.63 -4.42 5.34
C GLN A 85 5.90 -3.79 6.70
N HIS A 86 6.91 -2.93 6.81
CA HIS A 86 7.26 -2.30 8.08
C HIS A 86 6.10 -1.51 8.67
N SER A 87 5.35 -0.77 7.85
CA SER A 87 4.24 0.05 8.33
C SER A 87 2.99 -0.74 8.72
N LEU A 88 2.81 -1.95 8.18
CA LEU A 88 1.62 -2.77 8.40
C LEU A 88 1.84 -3.95 9.35
N TYR A 89 3.06 -4.20 9.80
CA TYR A 89 3.42 -5.37 10.61
C TYR A 89 2.44 -5.62 11.77
N ASP A 90 2.25 -4.62 12.65
CA ASP A 90 1.36 -4.77 13.82
C ASP A 90 -0.10 -5.00 13.42
N LEU A 91 -0.57 -4.28 12.40
CA LEU A 91 -1.95 -4.39 11.91
C LEU A 91 -2.21 -5.73 11.22
N ALA A 92 -1.25 -6.25 10.46
CA ALA A 92 -1.33 -7.53 9.79
C ALA A 92 -1.46 -8.70 10.79
N ASN A 93 -0.86 -8.57 11.98
CA ASN A 93 -0.98 -9.60 13.03
C ASN A 93 -2.40 -9.72 13.61
N VAL A 94 -3.23 -8.68 13.48
CA VAL A 94 -4.56 -8.63 14.13
C VAL A 94 -5.72 -8.41 13.15
N VAL A 95 -5.45 -8.00 11.91
CA VAL A 95 -6.45 -7.75 10.86
C VAL A 95 -6.22 -8.72 9.68
N PRO A 96 -7.03 -9.77 9.53
CA PRO A 96 -6.84 -10.80 8.48
C PRO A 96 -6.77 -10.24 7.06
N THR A 97 -7.60 -9.24 6.74
CA THR A 97 -7.60 -8.60 5.42
C THR A 97 -6.27 -7.93 5.11
N LEU A 98 -5.67 -7.26 6.10
CA LEU A 98 -4.37 -6.62 5.94
C LEU A 98 -3.22 -7.63 5.95
N ALA A 99 -3.37 -8.74 6.68
CA ALA A 99 -2.42 -9.86 6.66
C ALA A 99 -2.22 -10.41 5.23
N LYS A 100 -3.32 -10.59 4.49
CA LYS A 100 -3.26 -11.01 3.08
C LYS A 100 -2.36 -10.10 2.24
N TYR A 101 -2.54 -8.79 2.37
CA TYR A 101 -1.75 -7.82 1.60
C TYR A 101 -0.31 -7.68 2.09
N TYR A 102 -0.07 -7.86 3.38
CA TYR A 102 1.27 -7.95 3.93
C TYR A 102 2.04 -9.12 3.31
N HIS A 103 1.42 -10.30 3.22
CA HIS A 103 2.02 -11.47 2.56
C HIS A 103 2.26 -11.23 1.08
N GLN A 104 1.29 -10.65 0.36
CA GLN A 104 1.47 -10.30 -1.05
C GLN A 104 2.63 -9.32 -1.27
N ALA A 105 2.78 -8.30 -0.40
CA ALA A 105 3.92 -7.39 -0.46
C ALA A 105 5.25 -8.11 -0.21
N SER A 106 5.23 -9.11 0.67
CA SER A 106 6.41 -9.92 0.99
C SER A 106 6.85 -10.78 -0.19
N GLU A 107 5.91 -11.45 -0.85
CA GLU A 107 6.19 -12.21 -2.08
C GLU A 107 6.73 -11.30 -3.19
N ALA A 108 6.12 -10.12 -3.39
CA ALA A 108 6.58 -9.17 -4.41
C ALA A 108 7.98 -8.61 -4.10
N TYR A 109 8.29 -8.35 -2.82
CA TYR A 109 9.62 -7.96 -2.36
C TYR A 109 10.65 -9.05 -2.66
N GLU A 110 10.37 -10.30 -2.28
CA GLU A 110 11.25 -11.44 -2.55
C GLU A 110 11.49 -11.65 -4.05
N GLN A 111 10.43 -11.50 -4.86
CA GLN A 111 10.53 -11.58 -6.30
C GLN A 111 11.43 -10.49 -6.89
N ALA A 112 11.32 -9.25 -6.38
CA ALA A 112 12.21 -8.16 -6.79
C ALA A 112 13.66 -8.41 -6.35
N CYS A 113 13.88 -8.94 -5.14
CA CYS A 113 15.22 -9.36 -4.69
C CYS A 113 15.85 -10.41 -5.61
N SER A 114 15.06 -11.34 -6.13
CA SER A 114 15.56 -12.42 -7.02
C SER A 114 16.00 -11.96 -8.41
N ARG A 115 15.66 -10.72 -8.80
CA ARG A 115 15.98 -10.14 -10.13
C ARG A 115 17.19 -9.21 -10.11
N LEU A 116 17.64 -8.80 -8.93
CA LEU A 116 18.88 -8.02 -8.72
C LEU A 116 20.11 -8.93 -8.72
#